data_AF-A0A068RQ85-F1
#
_entry.id   AF-A0A068RQ85-F1
#
_cell.length_a   1.000
_cell.length_b   1.000
_cell.length_c   1.000
_cell.angle_alpha   90.00
_cell.angle_beta   90.00
_cell.angle_gamma   90.00
#
_symmetry.space_group_name_H-M   'P 1'
#
loop_
_entity.id
_entity.type
_entity.pdbx_description
1 polymer ?
#
loop_
_entity_poly.entity_id
_entity_poly.type
_entity_poly.pdbx_seq_one_letter_code
_entity_poly.pdbx_strand_id
1 'polypeptide(L)'
;MQEEKTPTTLVDKLAQSPYPIWSLSALTCASLPYSVKKIPGMPSMFQTMAFTAIFAGAGYVTHVGDAENGAGIATAWCLSWSFLNARRAITSLKPLPIALFAAVAANTVIYGKKTLEVNGYI
;
A
#
# COMPACT_ATOMS: atom_id res chain seq x y z
N MET A 1 -12.29 24.49 -23.08
CA MET A 1 -12.63 23.87 -21.79
C MET A 1 -11.52 24.22 -20.83
N GLN A 2 -11.80 25.07 -19.84
CA GLN A 2 -10.85 25.29 -18.75
C GLN A 2 -10.92 24.05 -17.85
N GLU A 3 -9.80 23.35 -17.75
CA GLU A 3 -9.61 22.25 -16.81
C GLU A 3 -9.72 22.84 -15.40
N GLU A 4 -10.85 22.60 -14.74
CA GLU A 4 -11.07 23.02 -13.36
C GLU A 4 -10.07 22.27 -12.48
N LYS A 5 -8.94 22.91 -12.18
CA LYS A 5 -7.93 22.36 -11.26
C LYS A 5 -8.55 22.24 -9.88
N THR A 6 -9.09 21.07 -9.56
CA THR A 6 -9.51 20.71 -8.21
C THR A 6 -8.35 21.02 -7.25
N PRO A 7 -8.60 21.68 -6.10
CA PRO A 7 -7.54 22.00 -5.16
C PRO A 7 -6.76 20.74 -4.80
N THR A 8 -5.45 20.75 -5.04
CA THR A 8 -4.59 19.58 -4.83
C THR A 8 -4.51 19.27 -3.34
N THR A 9 -5.22 18.24 -2.90
CA THR A 9 -5.19 17.80 -1.50
C THR A 9 -3.84 17.16 -1.18
N LEU A 10 -3.53 17.00 0.12
CA LEU A 10 -2.33 16.26 0.53
C LEU A 10 -2.35 14.82 -0.01
N VAL A 11 -3.53 14.20 -0.04
CA VAL A 11 -3.73 12.84 -0.57
C VAL A 11 -3.32 12.78 -2.04
N ASP A 12 -3.70 13.78 -2.84
CA ASP A 12 -3.36 13.84 -4.28
C ASP A 12 -1.86 13.95 -4.51
N LYS A 13 -1.19 14.77 -3.69
CA LYS A 13 0.28 14.90 -3.75
C LYS A 13 0.98 13.60 -3.36
N LEU A 14 0.47 12.91 -2.34
CA LEU A 14 1.03 11.63 -1.91
C LEU A 14 0.78 10.51 -2.93
N ALA A 15 -0.37 10.50 -3.59
CA ALA A 15 -0.70 9.51 -4.61
C ALA A 15 0.14 9.65 -5.90
N GLN A 16 0.73 10.83 -6.14
CA GLN A 16 1.70 11.06 -7.21
C GLN A 16 3.14 10.71 -6.81
N SER A 17 3.40 10.44 -5.54
CA SER A 17 4.73 10.16 -5.02
C SER A 17 4.99 8.66 -4.88
N PRO A 18 6.21 8.17 -5.16
CA PRO A 18 6.57 6.79 -4.88
C PRO A 18 6.85 6.53 -3.39
N TYR A 19 7.06 7.57 -2.59
CA TYR A 19 7.54 7.42 -1.21
C TYR A 19 6.56 6.71 -0.25
N PRO A 20 5.23 6.94 -0.30
CA PRO A 20 4.31 6.20 0.57
C PRO A 20 4.39 4.68 0.37
N ILE A 21 4.33 4.22 -0.88
CA ILE A 21 4.36 2.78 -1.18
C ILE A 21 5.76 2.17 -0.97
N TRP A 22 6.84 2.90 -1.24
CA TRP A 22 8.20 2.46 -0.88
C TRP A 22 8.41 2.40 0.62
N SER A 23 7.82 3.31 1.39
CA SER A 23 7.84 3.24 2.86
C SER A 23 7.11 1.98 3.34
N LEU A 24 5.95 1.66 2.77
CA LEU A 24 5.24 0.42 3.06
C LEU A 24 6.06 -0.82 2.66
N SER A 25 6.73 -0.78 1.51
CA SER A 25 7.65 -1.84 1.08
C SER A 25 8.78 -2.05 2.11
N ALA A 26 9.43 -0.97 2.53
CA ALA A 26 10.51 -1.03 3.52
C ALA A 26 10.02 -1.58 4.87
N LEU A 27 8.85 -1.14 5.34
CA LEU A 27 8.22 -1.66 6.56
C LEU A 27 7.89 -3.15 6.44
N THR A 28 7.35 -3.57 5.29
CA THR A 28 7.03 -4.97 5.02
C THR A 28 8.30 -5.81 5.01
N CYS A 29 9.36 -5.35 4.38
CA CYS A 29 10.67 -5.99 4.38
C CYS A 29 11.26 -6.10 5.81
N ALA A 30 11.23 -5.00 6.57
CA ALA A 30 11.70 -4.96 7.95
C ALA A 30 10.93 -5.92 8.86
N SER A 31 9.69 -6.28 8.48
CA SER A 31 8.86 -7.23 9.20
C SER A 31 9.23 -8.71 8.96
N LEU A 32 10.08 -9.00 7.97
CA LEU A 32 10.43 -10.35 7.53
C LEU A 32 10.95 -11.27 8.67
N PRO A 33 11.84 -10.84 9.58
CA PRO A 33 12.27 -11.69 10.70
C PRO A 33 11.11 -12.15 11.59
N TYR A 34 10.07 -11.32 11.75
CA TYR A 34 8.90 -11.65 12.55
C TYR A 34 7.96 -12.61 11.81
N SER A 35 7.86 -12.51 10.48
CA SER A 35 7.17 -13.50 9.64
C SER A 35 7.88 -14.86 9.66
N VAL A 36 9.22 -14.90 9.63
CA VAL A 36 10.01 -16.14 9.78
C VAL A 36 9.76 -16.79 11.14
N LYS A 37 9.72 -15.97 12.21
CA LYS A 37 9.37 -16.42 13.57
C LYS A 37 7.90 -16.76 13.76
N LYS A 38 7.06 -16.58 12.72
CA LYS A 38 5.61 -16.85 12.74
C LYS A 38 4.88 -16.17 13.92
N ILE A 39 5.22 -14.90 14.20
CA ILE A 39 4.52 -14.15 15.26
C ILE A 39 3.01 -14.10 14.94
N PRO A 40 2.11 -14.31 15.93
CA PRO A 40 0.68 -14.23 15.70
C PRO A 40 0.26 -12.92 15.03
N GLY A 41 -0.55 -13.03 13.98
CA GLY A 41 -1.05 -11.89 13.20
C GLY A 41 -0.15 -11.43 12.05
N MET A 42 1.11 -11.88 11.98
CA MET A 42 1.98 -11.56 10.86
C MET A 42 1.62 -12.34 9.58
N PRO A 43 1.85 -11.76 8.38
CA PRO A 43 1.82 -12.51 7.13
C PRO A 43 2.88 -13.62 7.12
N SER A 44 2.67 -14.65 6.29
CA SER A 44 3.69 -15.69 6.10
C SER A 44 4.95 -15.11 5.44
N MET A 45 6.10 -15.77 5.62
CA MET A 45 7.36 -15.35 5.00
C MET A 45 7.22 -15.09 3.48
N PHE A 46 6.59 -16.02 2.75
CA PHE A 46 6.40 -15.88 1.30
C PHE A 46 5.50 -14.69 0.95
N GLN A 47 4.41 -14.47 1.70
CA GLN A 47 3.56 -13.29 1.51
C GLN A 47 4.35 -12.01 1.77
N THR A 48 5.09 -11.93 2.88
CA THR A 48 5.90 -10.76 3.22
C THR A 48 6.92 -10.44 2.13
N MET A 49 7.62 -11.44 1.59
CA MET A 49 8.55 -11.26 0.48
C MET A 49 7.85 -10.80 -0.80
N ALA A 50 6.74 -11.45 -1.17
CA ALA A 50 5.98 -11.10 -2.37
C ALA A 50 5.44 -9.67 -2.29
N PHE A 51 4.79 -9.30 -1.18
CA PHE A 51 4.26 -7.95 -0.99
C PHE A 51 5.37 -6.89 -0.92
N THR A 52 6.53 -7.21 -0.33
CA THR A 52 7.71 -6.32 -0.40
C THR A 52 8.09 -6.03 -1.85
N ALA A 53 8.28 -7.06 -2.67
CA ALA A 53 8.67 -6.89 -4.07
C ALA A 53 7.60 -6.13 -4.88
N ILE A 54 6.32 -6.45 -4.66
CA ILE A 54 5.21 -5.81 -5.36
C ILE A 54 5.09 -4.33 -4.98
N PHE A 55 5.19 -3.97 -3.70
CA PHE A 55 5.13 -2.58 -3.25
C PHE A 55 6.34 -1.77 -3.75
N ALA A 56 7.54 -2.37 -3.77
CA ALA A 56 8.71 -1.78 -4.41
C ALA A 56 8.47 -1.51 -5.91
N GLY A 57 7.91 -2.49 -6.62
CA GLY A 57 7.56 -2.40 -8.03
C GLY A 57 6.52 -1.33 -8.32
N ALA A 58 5.46 -1.23 -7.51
CA ALA A 58 4.45 -0.17 -7.63
C ALA A 58 5.09 1.22 -7.50
N GLY A 59 5.98 1.42 -6.52
CA GLY A 59 6.71 2.67 -6.38
C GLY A 59 7.69 2.93 -7.52
N TYR A 60 8.29 1.90 -8.10
CA TYR A 60 9.13 2.04 -9.29
C TYR A 60 8.33 2.53 -10.51
N VAL A 61 7.14 1.95 -10.75
CA VAL A 61 6.23 2.38 -11.83
C VAL A 61 5.84 3.86 -11.66
N THR A 62 5.51 4.27 -10.43
CA THR A 62 5.27 5.69 -10.12
C THR A 62 6.51 6.55 -10.36
N HIS A 63 7.71 6.08 -9.97
CA HIS A 63 8.96 6.81 -10.09
C HIS A 63 9.38 7.07 -11.55
N VAL A 64 9.12 6.14 -12.46
CA VAL A 64 9.42 6.31 -13.90
C VAL A 64 8.39 7.18 -14.64
N GLY A 65 7.47 7.82 -13.93
CA GLY A 65 6.51 8.78 -14.47
C GLY A 65 5.10 8.23 -14.67
N ASP A 66 4.87 6.95 -14.38
CA ASP A 66 3.57 6.30 -14.57
C ASP A 66 2.80 6.18 -13.24
N ALA A 67 2.44 7.33 -12.69
CA ALA A 67 1.78 7.41 -11.39
C ALA A 67 0.34 6.86 -11.39
N GLU A 68 -0.29 6.68 -12.56
CA GLU A 68 -1.64 6.12 -12.67
C GLU A 68 -1.60 4.60 -12.54
N ASN A 69 -0.75 3.92 -13.32
CA ASN A 69 -0.59 2.47 -13.19
C ASN A 69 0.05 2.11 -11.85
N GLY A 70 1.01 2.91 -11.37
CA GLY A 70 1.62 2.73 -10.04
C GLY A 70 0.57 2.79 -8.92
N ALA A 71 -0.37 3.74 -8.99
CA ALA A 71 -1.49 3.82 -8.05
C ALA A 71 -2.42 2.61 -8.14
N GLY A 72 -2.78 2.16 -9.36
CA GLY A 72 -3.62 0.97 -9.57
C GLY A 72 -3.01 -0.30 -8.97
N ILE A 73 -1.72 -0.54 -9.22
CA ILE A 73 -0.97 -1.66 -8.63
C ILE A 73 -0.96 -1.53 -7.10
N ALA A 74 -0.60 -0.37 -6.56
CA ALA A 74 -0.56 -0.14 -5.12
C ALA A 74 -1.91 -0.41 -4.46
N THR A 75 -3.01 0.11 -5.01
CA THR A 75 -4.38 -0.12 -4.52
C THR A 75 -4.74 -1.60 -4.55
N ALA A 76 -4.59 -2.27 -5.70
CA ALA A 76 -4.97 -3.67 -5.87
C ALA A 76 -4.24 -4.59 -4.86
N TRP A 77 -2.95 -4.33 -4.64
CA TRP A 77 -2.15 -5.18 -3.76
C TRP A 77 -2.26 -4.80 -2.28
N CYS A 78 -2.57 -3.55 -1.91
CA CYS A 78 -2.95 -3.20 -0.54
C CYS A 78 -4.28 -3.85 -0.14
N LEU A 79 -5.26 -3.88 -1.05
CA LEU A 79 -6.52 -4.61 -0.84
C LEU A 79 -6.29 -6.12 -0.74
N SER A 80 -5.46 -6.68 -1.63
CA SER A 80 -5.09 -8.10 -1.57
C SER A 80 -4.39 -8.45 -0.24
N TRP A 81 -3.47 -7.61 0.23
CA TRP A 81 -2.84 -7.78 1.54
C TRP A 81 -3.87 -7.79 2.66
N SER A 82 -4.80 -6.83 2.63
CA SER A 82 -5.85 -6.67 3.63
C SER A 82 -6.78 -7.88 3.66
N PHE A 83 -7.23 -8.36 2.51
CA PHE A 83 -8.06 -9.55 2.38
C PHE A 83 -7.40 -10.78 3.00
N LEU A 84 -6.09 -10.97 2.77
CA LEU A 84 -5.36 -12.14 3.25
C LEU A 84 -4.95 -12.03 4.73
N ASN A 85 -4.70 -10.83 5.25
CA ASN A 85 -3.99 -10.65 6.53
C ASN A 85 -4.72 -9.79 7.57
N ALA A 86 -5.61 -8.88 7.19
CA ALA A 86 -6.18 -7.88 8.11
C ALA A 86 -6.90 -8.53 9.29
N ARG A 87 -7.72 -9.57 9.05
CA ARG A 87 -8.41 -10.28 10.15
C ARG A 87 -7.42 -10.80 11.17
N ARG A 88 -6.38 -11.53 10.72
CA ARG A 88 -5.35 -12.10 11.61
C ARG A 88 -4.56 -11.01 12.33
N ALA A 89 -4.24 -9.92 11.64
CA ALA A 89 -3.54 -8.79 12.21
C ALA A 89 -4.34 -8.14 13.36
N ILE A 90 -5.62 -7.83 13.12
CA ILE A 90 -6.50 -7.19 14.09
C ILE A 90 -6.77 -8.12 15.28
N THR A 91 -7.15 -9.38 15.02
CA THR A 91 -7.51 -10.32 16.10
C THR A 91 -6.32 -10.76 16.94
N SER A 92 -5.09 -10.59 16.45
CA SER A 92 -3.89 -10.90 17.24
C SER A 92 -3.67 -9.94 18.42
N LEU A 93 -4.26 -8.73 18.35
CA LEU A 93 -4.05 -7.64 19.31
C LEU A 93 -2.57 -7.30 19.54
N LYS A 94 -1.69 -7.64 18.59
CA LYS A 94 -0.25 -7.33 18.67
C LYS A 94 0.04 -6.01 17.95
N PRO A 95 0.91 -5.14 18.51
CA PRO A 95 1.16 -3.81 17.96
C PRO A 95 1.76 -3.86 16.55
N LEU A 96 2.69 -4.79 16.30
CA LEU A 96 3.39 -4.88 15.01
C LEU A 96 2.46 -5.20 13.82
N PRO A 97 1.65 -6.28 13.81
CA PRO A 97 0.75 -6.55 12.70
C PRO A 97 -0.37 -5.52 12.57
N ILE A 98 -0.82 -4.90 13.67
CA ILE A 98 -1.77 -3.78 13.62
C ILE A 98 -1.14 -2.56 12.95
N ALA A 99 0.10 -2.21 13.28
CA ALA A 99 0.82 -1.11 12.65
C ALA A 99 1.03 -1.37 11.15
N LEU A 100 1.37 -2.61 10.77
CA LEU A 100 1.50 -2.98 9.37
C LEU A 100 0.16 -2.87 8.63
N PHE A 101 -0.93 -3.34 9.22
CA PHE A 101 -2.28 -3.17 8.65
C PHE A 101 -2.66 -1.69 8.52
N ALA A 102 -2.37 -0.85 9.53
CA ALA A 102 -2.64 0.58 9.48
C ALA A 102 -1.86 1.26 8.33
N ALA A 103 -0.59 0.88 8.12
CA ALA A 103 0.21 1.38 7.00
C ALA A 103 -0.36 0.95 5.64
N VAL A 104 -0.82 -0.31 5.52
CA VAL A 104 -1.51 -0.80 4.32
C VAL A 104 -2.80 -0.02 4.08
N ALA A 105 -3.63 0.16 5.10
CA ALA A 105 -4.89 0.89 5.00
C ALA A 105 -4.68 2.36 4.59
N ALA A 106 -3.65 3.02 5.14
CA ALA A 106 -3.28 4.37 4.73
C ALA A 106 -2.90 4.45 3.24
N ASN A 107 -2.11 3.49 2.75
CA ASN A 107 -1.75 3.43 1.33
C ASN A 107 -2.96 3.09 0.44
N THR A 108 -3.88 2.24 0.91
CA THR A 108 -5.16 2.00 0.21
C THR A 108 -5.94 3.30 0.02
N VAL A 109 -5.99 4.17 1.03
CA VAL A 109 -6.66 5.48 0.91
C VAL A 109 -5.90 6.41 -0.04
N ILE A 110 -4.57 6.52 0.13
CA ILE A 110 -3.72 7.40 -0.69
C ILE A 110 -3.86 7.07 -2.18
N TYR A 111 -3.55 5.83 -2.56
CA TYR A 111 -3.56 5.44 -3.97
C TYR A 111 -4.96 5.10 -4.47
N GLY A 112 -5.86 4.63 -3.60
CA GLY A 112 -7.22 4.26 -3.98
C GLY A 112 -8.05 5.43 -4.50
N LYS A 113 -7.91 6.63 -3.91
CA LYS A 113 -8.56 7.84 -4.43
C LYS A 113 -8.17 8.08 -5.89
N LYS A 114 -6.86 8.12 -6.17
CA LYS A 114 -6.34 8.30 -7.53
C LYS A 114 -6.78 7.19 -8.48
N THR A 115 -6.75 5.93 -8.03
CA THR A 115 -7.24 4.80 -8.83
C THR A 115 -8.71 4.94 -9.20
N LEU A 116 -9.56 5.49 -8.32
CA LEU A 116 -10.97 5.73 -8.61
C LEU A 116 -11.16 6.88 -9.60
N GLU A 117 -10.41 7.98 -9.46
CA GLU A 117 -10.43 9.13 -10.36
C GLU A 117 -10.01 8.75 -11.78
N VAL A 118 -8.89 8.03 -11.94
CA VAL A 118 -8.39 7.58 -13.25
C VAL A 118 -9.41 6.70 -13.99
N ASN A 119 -10.20 5.93 -13.24
CA ASN A 119 -11.24 5.06 -13.81
C ASN A 119 -12.61 5.75 -13.96
N GLY A 120 -12.72 7.03 -13.62
CA GLY A 120 -13.97 7.81 -13.78
C GLY A 120 -15.08 7.43 -12.80
N TYR A 121 -14.75 6.84 -11.64
CA TYR A 121 -15.73 6.51 -10.61
C TYR A 121 -16.07 7.69 -9.70
N ILE A 122 -15.14 8.64 -9.55
CA ILE A 122 -15.28 9.88 -8.79
C ILE A 122 -14.61 11.03 -9.54
#